data_AF-A0A938KK25-F1
#
_entry.id   AF-A0A938KK25-F1
#
_cell.length_a   1.000
_cell.length_b   1.000
_cell.length_c   1.000
_cell.angle_alpha   90.00
_cell.angle_beta   90.00
_cell.angle_gamma   90.00
#
_symmetry.space_group_name_H-M   'P 1'
#
loop_
_entity.id
_entity.type
_entity.pdbx_description
1 polymer ?
#
loop_
_entity_poly.entity_id
_entity_poly.type
_entity_poly.pdbx_seq_one_letter_code
_entity_poly.pdbx_strand_id
1 'polypeptide(L)' 'MFDFLNLEPIRLLIYLVGICAFVGANAAYLVLAERKGAGRIQRRPGPNEAGWGGILQP' A
#
# COMPACT_ATOMS: atom_id res chain seq x y z
N MET A 1 20.32 -33.45 -1.92
CA MET A 1 20.08 -32.96 -0.55
C MET A 1 19.82 -31.45 -0.49
N PHE A 2 20.28 -30.59 -1.41
CA PHE A 2 19.77 -29.20 -1.47
C PHE A 2 19.67 -28.68 -2.92
N ASP A 3 18.61 -29.07 -3.63
CA ASP A 3 18.21 -28.49 -4.93
C ASP A 3 17.39 -27.19 -4.78
N PHE A 4 17.23 -26.69 -3.55
CA PHE A 4 16.59 -25.41 -3.24
C PHE A 4 17.35 -24.18 -3.81
N LEU A 5 18.51 -24.39 -4.44
CA LEU A 5 19.32 -23.36 -5.10
C LEU A 5 18.93 -23.11 -6.58
N ASN A 6 18.05 -23.92 -7.15
CA ASN A 6 17.44 -23.64 -8.46
C ASN A 6 16.49 -22.44 -8.28
N LEU A 7 16.69 -21.33 -9.00
CA LEU A 7 16.00 -20.01 -8.96
C LEU A 7 14.52 -19.91 -8.46
N GLU A 8 13.77 -21.01 -8.44
CA GLU A 8 12.37 -21.12 -8.05
C GLU A 8 12.01 -20.57 -6.64
N PRO A 9 12.69 -20.89 -5.53
CA PRO A 9 12.29 -20.35 -4.22
C PRO A 9 12.59 -18.85 -4.11
N ILE A 10 13.65 -18.37 -4.78
CA ILE A 10 13.94 -16.93 -4.88
C ILE A 10 12.86 -16.23 -5.70
N ARG A 11 12.47 -16.81 -6.84
CA ARG A 11 11.39 -16.31 -7.68
C ARG A 11 10.06 -16.25 -6.93
N LEU A 12 9.72 -17.30 -6.17
CA LEU A 12 8.52 -17.32 -5.31
C LEU A 12 8.56 -16.22 -4.24
N LEU A 13 9.70 -16.04 -3.57
CA LEU A 13 9.85 -14.97 -2.57
C LEU A 13 9.70 -13.57 -3.18
N ILE A 14 10.27 -13.33 -4.36
CA ILE A 14 10.11 -12.05 -5.07
C ILE A 14 8.65 -11.79 -5.40
N TYR A 15 7.92 -12.78 -5.94
CA TYR A 15 6.49 -12.62 -6.22
C TYR A 15 5.67 -12.41 -4.95
N LEU A 16 5.96 -13.14 -3.88
CA LEU A 16 5.27 -13.00 -2.60
C LEU A 16 5.45 -11.58 -2.04
N VAL A 17 6.70 -11.11 -1.95
CA VAL A 17 7.00 -9.74 -1.47
C VAL A 17 6.37 -8.70 -2.39
N GLY A 18 6.40 -8.90 -3.71
CA GLY A 18 5.78 -8.00 -4.68
C GLY A 18 4.27 -7.89 -4.49
N ILE A 19 3.57 -9.02 -4.31
CA ILE A 19 2.12 -9.05 -4.07
C ILE A 19 1.81 -8.42 -2.70
N CYS A 20 2.54 -8.76 -1.64
CA CYS A 20 2.34 -8.18 -0.32
C CYS A 20 2.54 -6.65 -0.32
N ALA A 21 3.59 -6.17 -0.97
CA ALA A 21 3.85 -4.74 -1.10
C ALA A 21 2.75 -4.05 -1.91
N PHE A 22 2.29 -4.66 -3.00
CA PHE A 22 1.21 -4.14 -3.82
C PHE A 22 -0.11 -4.04 -3.03
N VAL A 23 -0.52 -5.13 -2.38
CA VAL A 23 -1.75 -5.16 -1.58
C VAL A 23 -1.66 -4.20 -0.40
N GLY A 24 -0.52 -4.17 0.30
CA GLY A 24 -0.27 -3.26 1.42
C GLY A 24 -0.35 -1.79 1.00
N ALA A 25 0.27 -1.43 -0.12
CA ALA A 25 0.19 -0.07 -0.66
C ALA A 25 -1.25 0.29 -1.07
N ASN A 26 -1.97 -0.60 -1.75
CA ASN A 26 -3.37 -0.34 -2.12
C ASN A 26 -4.26 -0.16 -0.89
N ALA A 27 -4.13 -1.02 0.13
CA ALA A 27 -4.89 -0.90 1.37
C ALA A 27 -4.63 0.46 2.06
N ALA A 28 -3.35 0.83 2.18
CA ALA A 28 -2.92 2.11 2.74
C ALA A 28 -3.54 3.32 1.99
N TYR A 29 -3.44 3.35 0.65
CA TYR A 29 -3.96 4.47 -0.13
C TYR A 29 -5.49 4.50 -0.23
N LEU A 30 -6.17 3.36 -0.17
CA LEU A 30 -7.63 3.30 -0.14
C LEU A 30 -8.18 3.89 1.17
N VAL A 31 -7.53 3.66 2.31
CA VAL A 31 -7.91 4.28 3.59
C VAL A 31 -7.78 5.80 3.52
N LEU A 32 -6.68 6.32 2.95
CA LEU A 32 -6.53 7.75 2.72
C LEU A 32 -7.64 8.30 1.81
N ALA A 33 -7.97 7.59 0.73
CA ALA A 33 -9.03 7.96 -0.19
C ALA A 33 -10.40 8.00 0.50
N GLU A 34 -10.72 7.01 1.32
CA GLU A 34 -11.95 6.96 2.12
C GLU A 34 -12.05 8.16 3.06
N ARG A 35 -10.99 8.45 3.81
CA ARG A 35 -10.95 9.59 4.76
C ARG A 35 -11.12 10.93 4.04
N LYS A 36 -10.49 11.10 2.87
CA LYS A 36 -10.68 12.30 2.02
C LYS A 36 -12.09 12.38 1.44
N GLY A 37 -12.65 11.26 1.00
CA GLY A 37 -14.02 11.17 0.51
C GLY A 37 -15.04 11.56 1.59
N ALA A 38 -14.93 10.98 2.78
CA ALA A 38 -15.75 11.31 3.93
C ALA A 38 -15.62 12.78 4.33
N GLY A 39 -14.41 13.34 4.29
CA GLY A 39 -14.18 14.78 4.50
C GLY A 39 -14.95 15.63 3.50
N ARG A 40 -14.85 15.31 2.20
CA ARG A 40 -15.53 16.05 1.12
C ARG A 40 -17.06 15.96 1.23
N ILE A 41 -17.61 14.81 1.59
CA ILE A 41 -19.05 14.64 1.85
C ILE A 41 -19.49 15.53 3.02
N GLN A 42 -18.70 15.56 4.09
CA GLN A 42 -18.97 16.38 5.28
C GLN A 42 -18.63 17.87 5.09
N ARG A 43 -18.20 18.31 3.89
CA ARG A 43 -17.68 19.65 3.59
C ARG A 43 -16.55 20.11 4.53
N ARG A 44 -15.74 19.18 5.03
CA ARG A 44 -14.50 19.46 5.77
C ARG A 44 -13.28 19.03 4.96
N PRO A 45 -12.12 19.68 5.11
CA PRO A 45 -10.88 19.16 4.54
C PRO A 45 -10.55 17.78 5.16
N GLY A 46 -10.18 16.82 4.30
CA GLY A 46 -9.64 15.54 4.74
C GLY A 46 -8.17 15.65 5.17
N PRO A 47 -7.52 14.52 5.55
CA PRO A 47 -6.13 14.49 6.01
C PRO A 47 -5.19 15.09 4.96
N ASN A 48 -4.41 16.12 5.33
CA ASN A 48 -3.54 16.89 4.44
C ASN A 48 -2.20 17.29 5.09
N GLU A 49 -1.84 16.77 6.27
CA GLU A 49 -0.73 17.34 7.05
C GLU A 49 0.63 16.70 6.74
N ALA A 50 0.68 15.40 6.42
CA ALA A 50 1.93 14.72 6.07
C ALA A 50 2.05 14.49 4.55
N GLY A 51 3.04 15.16 3.96
CA GLY A 51 3.28 15.15 2.52
C GLY A 51 2.32 16.05 1.74
N TRP A 52 2.64 16.29 0.46
CA TRP A 52 1.80 17.12 -0.41
C TRP A 52 0.40 16.50 -0.52
N GLY A 53 -0.61 17.23 -0.05
CA GLY A 53 -2.00 16.74 -0.04
C GLY A 53 -2.21 15.48 0.81
N GLY A 54 -1.43 15.25 1.87
CA GLY A 54 -1.63 14.14 2.80
C GLY A 54 -1.21 12.76 2.29
N ILE A 55 -0.41 12.69 1.22
CA ILE A 55 -0.05 11.43 0.56
C ILE A 55 0.79 10.48 1.44
N LEU A 56 1.41 11.01 2.50
CA LEU A 56 2.16 10.24 3.49
C LEU A 56 1.32 9.93 4.75
N GLN A 57 0.00 10.17 4.71
CA GLN A 57 -0.95 9.82 5.78
C GLN A 57 -1.90 8.66 5.41
N PRO A 58 -1.42 7.53 4.85
CA PRO A 58 -2.26 6.35 4.75
C PRO A 58 -2.78 5.89 6.13
#